data_AF-A0A940KDH1-F1
#
_entry.id   AF-A0A940KDH1-F1
#
_cell.length_a   1.000
_cell.length_b   1.000
_cell.length_c   1.000
_cell.angle_alpha   90.00
_cell.angle_beta   90.00
_cell.angle_gamma   90.00
#
_symmetry.space_group_name_H-M   'P 1'
#
loop_
_entity.id
_entity.type
_entity.pdbx_description
1 polymer ?
#
loop_
_entity_poly.entity_id
_entity_poly.type
_entity_poly.pdbx_seq_one_letter_code
_entity_poly.pdbx_strand_id
1 'polypeptide(L)'
;VAKAAQQFLTERVNDRLKTALRAGTAQEVEVELSPSSAEVAVADLDRDTEIETTLEELEGYQIVKAIACGVVKPHRIAQRDSKSYFAVLLDDNNRKPIARLHFNGKQKYLGLLDEDKVETRHPIDGLDEIYAHADAIREAVSRYQ
;
A
#
# COMPACT_ATOMS: atom_id res chain seq x y z
N VAL A 1 3.71 -26.27 55.00
CA VAL A 1 2.46 -26.38 54.22
C VAL A 1 2.40 -25.37 53.07
N ALA A 2 2.66 -24.07 53.29
CA ALA A 2 2.60 -23.03 52.25
C ALA A 2 3.56 -23.25 51.04
N LYS A 3 4.76 -23.80 51.27
CA LYS A 3 5.77 -24.04 50.22
C LYS A 3 5.35 -25.12 49.21
N ALA A 4 4.60 -26.13 49.66
CA ALA A 4 4.06 -27.19 48.81
C ALA A 4 2.91 -26.68 47.92
N ALA A 5 2.10 -25.74 48.40
CA ALA A 5 1.02 -25.12 47.62
C ALA A 5 1.57 -24.21 46.51
N GLN A 6 2.66 -23.48 46.75
CA GLN A 6 3.35 -22.69 45.72
C GLN A 6 4.03 -23.57 44.67
N GLN A 7 4.64 -24.69 45.08
CA GLN A 7 5.19 -25.66 44.13
C GLN A 7 4.09 -26.27 43.25
N PHE A 8 2.95 -26.64 43.84
CA PHE A 8 1.80 -27.16 43.10
C PHE A 8 1.24 -26.16 42.08
N LEU A 9 1.14 -24.87 42.45
CA LEU A 9 0.71 -23.82 41.52
C LEU A 9 1.72 -23.63 40.37
N THR A 10 3.01 -23.69 40.68
CA THR A 10 4.08 -23.54 39.69
C THR A 10 4.10 -24.72 38.72
N GLU A 11 3.91 -25.95 39.21
CA GLU A 11 3.76 -27.15 38.38
C GLU A 11 2.53 -27.05 37.47
N ARG A 12 1.38 -26.61 37.99
CA ARG A 12 0.15 -26.52 37.20
C ARG A 12 0.22 -25.47 36.08
N VAL A 13 0.94 -24.38 36.31
CA VAL A 13 1.19 -23.35 35.29
C VAL A 13 2.17 -23.86 34.23
N ASN A 14 3.24 -24.55 34.65
CA ASN A 14 4.19 -25.16 33.73
C ASN A 14 3.55 -26.27 32.87
N ASP A 15 2.65 -27.06 33.46
CA ASP A 15 1.92 -28.10 32.72
C ASP A 15 1.01 -27.48 31.67
N ARG A 16 0.26 -26.42 32.01
CA ARG A 16 -0.55 -25.70 31.01
C ARG A 16 0.29 -25.08 29.90
N LEU A 17 1.44 -24.50 30.22
CA LEU A 17 2.38 -23.96 29.23
C LEU A 17 2.94 -25.06 28.33
N LYS A 18 3.35 -26.21 28.89
CA LYS A 18 3.82 -27.37 28.12
C LYS A 18 2.73 -27.98 27.26
N THR A 19 1.49 -28.05 27.74
CA THR A 19 0.34 -28.52 26.95
C THR A 19 0.03 -27.57 25.80
N ALA A 20 0.10 -26.26 26.01
CA ALA A 20 -0.09 -25.26 24.95
C ALA A 20 1.05 -25.27 23.92
N LEU A 21 2.29 -25.47 24.35
CA LEU A 21 3.45 -25.63 23.47
C LEU A 21 3.39 -26.91 22.62
N ARG A 22 2.83 -28.00 23.16
CA ARG A 22 2.62 -29.26 22.43
C ARG A 22 1.38 -29.24 21.54
N ALA A 23 0.40 -28.39 21.82
CA ALA A 23 -0.75 -28.18 20.93
C ALA A 23 -0.38 -27.42 19.63
N GLY A 24 0.84 -26.88 19.53
CA GLY A 24 1.37 -26.24 18.33
C GLY A 24 2.03 -27.19 17.32
N THR A 25 2.08 -28.50 17.58
CA THR A 25 2.69 -29.46 16.62
C THR A 25 1.93 -30.78 16.58
N ALA A 26 1.11 -30.90 15.52
CA ALA A 26 0.60 -32.11 14.88
C ALA A 26 -0.32 -33.04 15.69
N GLN A 27 -1.59 -33.13 15.25
CA GLN A 27 -2.09 -34.40 14.71
C GLN A 27 -3.39 -34.23 13.90
N GLU A 28 -3.32 -34.78 12.69
CA GLU A 28 -4.37 -35.02 11.70
C GLU A 28 -5.35 -36.10 12.20
N VAL A 29 -6.65 -35.97 11.89
CA VAL A 29 -7.52 -37.10 11.46
C VAL A 29 -8.57 -36.58 10.48
N GLU A 30 -8.61 -37.20 9.30
CA GLU A 30 -9.50 -37.02 8.14
C GLU A 30 -10.99 -37.29 8.43
N VAL A 31 -11.91 -36.56 7.77
CA VAL A 31 -13.06 -37.14 7.04
C VAL A 31 -13.43 -36.23 5.85
N GLU A 32 -13.49 -36.84 4.68
CA GLU A 32 -13.81 -36.32 3.35
C GLU A 32 -15.19 -35.64 3.23
N LEU A 33 -15.30 -34.62 2.34
CA LEU A 33 -16.23 -34.55 1.18
C LEU A 33 -16.43 -33.09 0.66
N SER A 34 -15.91 -32.83 -0.54
CA SER A 34 -16.38 -31.82 -1.54
C SER A 34 -15.81 -30.37 -1.47
N PRO A 35 -15.64 -29.69 -2.63
CA PRO A 35 -14.41 -28.95 -2.92
C PRO A 35 -14.42 -27.45 -2.58
N SER A 36 -13.32 -27.05 -1.93
CA SER A 36 -12.52 -25.82 -2.09
C SER A 36 -13.26 -24.48 -2.31
N SER A 37 -13.50 -23.75 -1.21
CA SER A 37 -13.76 -22.31 -1.27
C SER A 37 -13.29 -21.52 -0.03
N ALA A 38 -12.35 -22.04 0.77
CA ALA A 38 -12.00 -21.40 2.05
C ALA A 38 -10.53 -21.54 2.51
N GLU A 39 -9.58 -21.82 1.62
CA GLU A 39 -8.16 -21.99 1.99
C GLU A 39 -7.16 -21.04 1.29
N VAL A 40 -7.62 -19.95 0.69
CA VAL A 40 -6.68 -18.91 0.16
C VAL A 40 -6.32 -17.86 1.23
N ALA A 41 -6.89 -17.90 2.43
CA ALA A 41 -6.81 -16.79 3.38
C ALA A 41 -5.64 -16.84 4.40
N VAL A 42 -4.73 -17.82 4.35
CA VAL A 42 -3.68 -17.94 5.39
C VAL A 42 -2.27 -18.28 4.88
N ALA A 43 -2.02 -18.16 3.57
CA ALA A 43 -0.69 -18.33 2.96
C ALA A 43 -0.18 -17.09 2.21
N ASP A 44 -0.89 -15.95 2.30
CA ASP A 44 -0.50 -14.66 1.69
C ASP A 44 -0.01 -13.61 2.70
N LEU A 45 0.19 -13.99 3.98
CA LEU A 45 0.67 -13.05 5.00
C LEU A 45 2.19 -12.92 5.09
N ASP A 46 2.97 -13.62 4.26
CA ASP A 46 4.44 -13.62 4.31
C ASP A 46 5.13 -13.29 2.97
N ARG A 47 4.41 -12.72 1.98
CA ARG A 47 5.02 -12.29 0.69
C ARG A 47 4.62 -10.90 0.16
N ASP A 48 3.80 -10.12 0.86
CA ASP A 48 3.16 -8.93 0.25
C ASP A 48 3.18 -7.64 1.09
N THR A 49 4.20 -7.41 1.92
CA THR A 49 4.34 -6.18 2.74
C THR A 49 5.04 -5.00 2.05
N GLU A 50 5.27 -5.03 0.73
CA GLU A 50 6.26 -4.11 0.14
C GLU A 50 5.68 -2.86 -0.54
N ILE A 51 4.36 -2.78 -0.75
CA ILE A 51 3.70 -1.59 -1.33
C ILE A 51 2.53 -1.21 -0.42
N GLU A 52 2.80 -0.35 0.54
CA GLU A 52 1.77 0.22 1.41
C GLU A 52 1.41 1.62 0.92
N THR A 53 0.24 1.77 0.31
CA THR A 53 -0.27 3.10 -0.05
C THR A 53 -0.51 3.92 1.21
N THR A 54 0.26 4.99 1.36
CA THR A 54 0.16 5.89 2.51
C THR A 54 -0.99 6.88 2.35
N LEU A 55 -1.50 7.40 3.47
CA LEU A 55 -2.52 8.46 3.45
C LEU A 55 -2.01 9.71 2.71
N GLU A 56 -0.74 10.02 2.85
CA GLU A 56 -0.12 11.17 2.21
C GLU A 56 -0.12 11.04 0.67
N GLU A 57 0.15 9.84 0.14
CA GLU A 57 0.06 9.59 -1.30
C GLU A 57 -1.37 9.73 -1.82
N LEU A 58 -2.36 9.26 -1.04
CA LEU A 58 -3.76 9.44 -1.37
C LEU A 58 -4.16 10.92 -1.39
N GLU A 59 -3.72 11.71 -0.40
CA GLU A 59 -3.96 13.15 -0.34
C GLU A 59 -3.31 13.88 -1.52
N GLY A 60 -2.04 13.60 -1.81
CA GLY A 60 -1.34 14.14 -2.98
C GLY A 60 -2.04 13.76 -4.28
N TYR A 61 -2.52 12.52 -4.41
CA TYR A 61 -3.32 12.08 -5.54
C TYR A 61 -4.63 12.85 -5.67
N GLN A 62 -5.35 13.12 -4.58
CA GLN A 62 -6.58 13.92 -4.65
C GLN A 62 -6.29 15.35 -5.14
N ILE A 63 -5.17 15.94 -4.74
CA ILE A 63 -4.76 17.26 -5.23
C ILE A 63 -4.50 17.22 -6.74
N VAL A 64 -3.66 16.29 -7.21
CA VAL A 64 -3.38 16.13 -8.65
C VAL A 64 -4.67 15.85 -9.42
N LYS A 65 -5.54 14.99 -8.88
CA LYS A 65 -6.84 14.67 -9.47
C LYS A 65 -7.71 15.90 -9.58
N ALA A 66 -7.82 16.71 -8.53
CA ALA A 66 -8.62 17.93 -8.52
C ALA A 66 -8.13 18.93 -9.59
N ILE A 67 -6.80 19.08 -9.73
CA ILE A 67 -6.20 19.93 -10.76
C ILE A 67 -6.54 19.41 -12.17
N ALA A 68 -6.34 18.11 -12.41
CA ALA A 68 -6.60 17.46 -13.69
C ALA A 68 -8.10 17.45 -14.06
N CYS A 69 -9.00 17.47 -13.08
CA CYS A 69 -10.45 17.58 -13.30
C CYS A 69 -10.88 18.87 -14.01
N GLY A 70 -10.02 19.89 -14.04
CA GLY A 70 -10.27 21.09 -14.85
C GLY A 70 -10.26 20.83 -16.36
N VAL A 71 -9.67 19.71 -16.82
CA VAL A 71 -9.50 19.37 -18.24
C VAL A 71 -10.24 18.09 -18.61
N VAL A 72 -10.22 17.08 -17.74
CA VAL A 72 -10.84 15.77 -17.99
C VAL A 72 -11.80 15.36 -16.89
N LYS A 73 -12.66 14.38 -17.16
CA LYS A 73 -13.59 13.86 -16.16
C LYS A 73 -12.83 13.09 -15.05
N PRO A 74 -13.27 13.18 -13.78
CA PRO A 74 -12.58 12.59 -12.63
C PRO A 74 -12.38 11.07 -12.71
N HIS A 75 -13.27 10.34 -13.38
CA HIS A 75 -13.18 8.88 -13.51
C HIS A 75 -12.06 8.42 -14.46
N ARG A 76 -11.55 9.31 -15.31
CA ARG A 76 -10.44 9.01 -16.21
C ARG A 76 -9.10 9.08 -15.50
N ILE A 77 -9.04 9.65 -14.31
CA ILE A 77 -7.80 9.80 -13.55
C ILE A 77 -7.71 8.60 -12.61
N ALA A 78 -6.68 7.79 -12.82
CA ALA A 78 -6.41 6.59 -12.06
C ALA A 78 -5.10 6.73 -11.27
N GLN A 79 -5.00 5.99 -10.18
CA GLN A 79 -3.77 5.85 -9.41
C GLN A 79 -3.21 4.44 -9.55
N ARG A 80 -1.89 4.29 -9.54
CA ARG A 80 -1.23 3.00 -9.35
C ARG A 80 -0.05 3.16 -8.41
N ASP A 81 -0.04 2.35 -7.37
CA ASP A 81 1.07 2.35 -6.43
C ASP A 81 2.22 1.46 -6.96
N SER A 82 3.44 1.90 -6.70
CA SER A 82 4.66 1.17 -7.00
C SER A 82 5.69 1.42 -5.91
N LYS A 83 6.61 0.48 -5.71
CA LYS A 83 7.64 0.56 -4.66
C LYS A 83 8.43 1.87 -4.64
N SER A 84 8.64 2.49 -5.80
CA SER A 84 9.47 3.69 -5.93
C SER A 84 8.68 5.00 -6.03
N TYR A 85 7.38 4.93 -6.33
CA TYR A 85 6.53 6.08 -6.52
C TYR A 85 5.06 5.70 -6.64
N PHE A 86 4.21 6.69 -6.36
CA PHE A 86 2.80 6.62 -6.60
C PHE A 86 2.44 7.27 -7.94
N ALA A 87 1.96 6.48 -8.89
CA ALA A 87 1.67 6.93 -10.25
C ALA A 87 0.27 7.51 -10.37
N VAL A 88 0.14 8.68 -11.01
CA VAL A 88 -1.15 9.24 -11.45
C VAL A 88 -1.23 9.13 -12.96
N LEU A 89 -2.22 8.40 -13.46
CA LEU A 89 -2.35 8.01 -14.87
C LEU A 89 -3.68 8.50 -15.45
N LEU A 90 -3.67 8.79 -16.75
CA LEU A 90 -4.90 8.99 -17.52
C LEU A 90 -5.37 7.65 -18.11
N ASP A 91 -6.67 7.39 -18.01
CA ASP A 91 -7.37 6.20 -18.51
C ASP A 91 -6.79 4.86 -18.00
N ASP A 92 -6.21 4.86 -16.79
CA ASP A 92 -5.50 3.70 -16.23
C ASP A 92 -4.44 3.10 -17.20
N ASN A 93 -3.77 3.97 -17.96
CA ASN A 93 -2.80 3.56 -18.97
C ASN A 93 -1.39 4.06 -18.64
N ASN A 94 -0.46 3.12 -18.44
CA ASN A 94 0.96 3.42 -18.16
C ASN A 94 1.65 4.24 -19.26
N ARG A 95 1.08 4.30 -20.48
CA ARG A 95 1.60 5.13 -21.58
C ARG A 95 1.15 6.59 -21.52
N LYS A 96 0.23 6.93 -20.62
CA LYS A 96 -0.34 8.26 -20.38
C LYS A 96 -0.14 8.70 -18.91
N PRO A 97 1.10 8.78 -18.42
CA PRO A 97 1.37 9.23 -17.05
C PRO A 97 1.18 10.75 -16.93
N ILE A 98 0.45 11.19 -15.90
CA ILE A 98 0.21 12.61 -15.62
C ILE A 98 1.28 13.12 -14.65
N ALA A 99 1.48 12.41 -13.54
CA ALA A 99 2.46 12.75 -12.52
C ALA A 99 2.90 11.49 -11.75
N ARG A 100 4.04 11.59 -11.06
CA ARG A 100 4.55 10.58 -10.13
C ARG A 100 4.85 11.23 -8.79
N LEU A 101 4.31 10.70 -7.71
CA LEU A 101 4.56 11.20 -6.36
C LEU A 101 5.63 10.31 -5.71
N HIS A 102 6.76 10.92 -5.32
CA HIS A 102 7.85 10.22 -4.66
C HIS A 102 7.90 10.63 -3.19
N PHE A 103 7.05 10.01 -2.36
CA PHE A 103 6.91 10.37 -0.95
C PHE A 103 7.63 9.39 0.01
N ASN A 104 8.21 8.32 -0.53
CA ASN A 104 8.88 7.27 0.26
C ASN A 104 10.22 7.71 0.90
N GLY A 105 10.77 8.85 0.46
CA GLY A 105 12.05 9.38 0.91
C GLY A 105 11.92 10.48 1.97
N LYS A 106 13.06 10.87 2.56
CA LYS A 106 13.12 12.01 3.50
C LYS A 106 12.71 13.33 2.83
N GLN A 107 13.12 13.53 1.58
CA GLN A 107 12.66 14.62 0.73
C GLN A 107 11.59 14.07 -0.20
N LYS A 108 10.48 14.80 -0.32
CA LYS A 108 9.39 14.48 -1.23
C LYS A 108 9.64 15.12 -2.57
N TYR A 109 9.24 14.43 -3.63
CA TYR A 109 9.33 14.98 -4.99
C TYR A 109 8.04 14.77 -5.76
N LEU A 110 7.67 15.80 -6.53
CA LEU A 110 6.67 15.72 -7.58
C LEU A 110 7.40 15.48 -8.93
N GLY A 111 7.21 14.30 -9.49
CA GLY A 111 7.66 13.92 -10.82
C GLY A 111 6.66 14.36 -11.89
N LEU A 112 7.07 15.27 -12.78
CA LEU A 112 6.30 15.69 -13.94
C LEU A 112 6.96 15.16 -15.21
N LEU A 113 6.16 14.76 -16.20
CA LEU A 113 6.67 14.25 -17.47
C LEU A 113 6.52 15.30 -18.56
N ASP A 114 7.57 15.44 -19.38
CA ASP A 114 7.54 16.28 -20.58
C ASP A 114 6.95 15.54 -21.80
N GLU A 115 7.04 16.15 -22.98
CA GLU A 115 6.55 15.57 -24.25
C GLU A 115 7.33 14.30 -24.64
N ASP A 116 8.62 14.27 -24.34
CA ASP A 116 9.52 13.14 -24.58
C ASP A 116 9.40 12.04 -23.51
N LYS A 117 8.48 12.21 -22.55
CA LYS A 117 8.24 11.32 -21.40
C LYS A 117 9.43 11.21 -20.45
N VAL A 118 10.29 12.22 -20.45
CA VAL A 118 11.36 12.38 -19.47
C VAL A 118 10.76 12.95 -18.19
N GLU A 119 11.05 12.29 -17.08
CA GLU A 119 10.59 12.69 -15.74
C GLU A 119 11.52 13.76 -15.18
N THR A 120 10.94 14.91 -14.81
CA THR A 120 11.61 15.95 -14.02
C THR A 120 11.08 15.91 -12.60
N ARG A 121 11.98 15.79 -11.62
CA ARG A 121 11.63 15.74 -10.20
C ARG A 121 11.74 17.13 -9.58
N HIS A 122 10.63 17.63 -9.08
CA HIS A 122 10.55 18.87 -8.34
C HIS A 122 10.51 18.56 -6.85
N PRO A 123 11.51 19.00 -6.04
CA PRO A 123 11.44 18.84 -4.60
C PRO A 123 10.25 19.63 -4.07
N ILE A 124 9.50 19.01 -3.17
CA ILE A 124 8.41 19.67 -2.44
C ILE A 124 8.59 19.45 -0.94
N ASP A 125 8.27 20.46 -0.16
CA ASP A 125 8.30 20.38 1.31
C ASP A 125 6.91 20.05 1.88
N GLY A 126 5.85 20.47 1.18
CA GLY A 126 4.45 20.23 1.52
C GLY A 126 3.60 19.82 0.33
N LEU A 127 2.44 19.22 0.59
CA LEU A 127 1.49 18.80 -0.46
C LEU A 127 0.85 20.00 -1.17
N ASP A 128 0.76 21.15 -0.50
CA ASP A 128 0.23 22.39 -1.06
C ASP A 128 1.08 22.94 -2.22
N GLU A 129 2.39 22.65 -2.23
CA GLU A 129 3.28 23.06 -3.32
C GLU A 129 2.95 22.38 -4.66
N ILE A 130 2.18 21.28 -4.65
CA ILE A 130 1.66 20.66 -5.88
C ILE A 130 0.83 21.67 -6.71
N TYR A 131 0.14 22.62 -6.06
CA TYR A 131 -0.63 23.65 -6.76
C TYR A 131 0.24 24.63 -7.55
N ALA A 132 1.51 24.84 -7.17
CA ALA A 132 2.44 25.66 -7.95
C ALA A 132 2.74 25.03 -9.32
N HIS A 133 2.53 23.72 -9.46
CA HIS A 133 2.72 22.96 -10.70
C HIS A 133 1.40 22.65 -11.42
N ALA A 134 0.29 23.32 -11.07
CA ALA A 134 -1.03 23.00 -11.59
C ALA A 134 -1.12 23.10 -13.12
N ASP A 135 -0.48 24.10 -13.72
CA ASP A 135 -0.51 24.30 -15.17
C ASP A 135 0.24 23.19 -15.91
N ALA A 136 1.39 22.75 -15.38
CA ALA A 136 2.14 21.62 -15.95
C ALA A 136 1.34 20.31 -15.85
N ILE A 137 0.61 20.08 -14.76
CA ILE A 137 -0.28 18.92 -14.62
C ILE A 137 -1.40 18.96 -15.67
N ARG A 138 -2.05 20.12 -15.86
CA ARG A 138 -3.10 20.29 -16.87
C ARG A 138 -2.56 20.08 -18.29
N GLU A 139 -1.38 20.62 -18.57
CA GLU A 139 -0.70 20.43 -19.85
C GLU A 139 -0.40 18.96 -20.12
N ALA A 140 0.13 18.23 -19.13
CA ALA A 140 0.39 16.80 -19.24
C ALA A 140 -0.88 16.01 -19.58
N VAL A 141 -2.02 16.34 -18.99
CA VAL A 141 -3.32 15.74 -19.35
C VAL A 141 -3.72 16.08 -20.77
N SER A 142 -3.57 17.35 -21.17
CA SER A 142 -3.96 17.84 -22.50
C SER A 142 -3.19 17.17 -23.63
N ARG A 143 -1.96 16.70 -23.39
CA ARG A 143 -1.15 15.98 -24.39
C ARG A 143 -1.72 14.60 -24.77
N TYR A 144 -2.58 14.02 -23.93
CA TYR A 144 -3.12 12.66 -24.11
C TYR A 144 -4.62 12.62 -24.43
N GLN A 145 -5.26 13.78 -24.54
CA GLN A 145 -6.64 13.94 -24.95
C GLN A 145 -6.79 13.65 -26.45
#